data_AF-A0A3A0DA85-F1
#
_entry.id   AF-A0A3A0DA85-F1
#
_cell.length_a   1.000
_cell.length_b   1.000
_cell.length_c   1.000
_cell.angle_alpha   90.00
_cell.angle_beta   90.00
_cell.angle_gamma   90.00
#
_symmetry.space_group_name_H-M   'P 1'
#
loop_
_entity.id
_entity.type
_entity.pdbx_description
1 polymer ?
#
loop_
_entity_poly.entity_id
_entity_poly.type
_entity_poly.pdbx_seq_one_letter_code
_entity_poly.pdbx_strand_id
1 'polypeptide(L)'
;MDLWAIQQEGSSAVRAWWEETLLGHESIALTWPVITGFLRAATNPRIFTRPLSYDEAIGHVQSWIDRPTLCVVVETDRHWDVLRGLMTKARTTTKLLADADFATFRQLRWVNPLD
;
A
#
# COMPACT_ATOMS: atom_id res chain seq x y z
N MET A 1 1.59 21.30 11.53
CA MET A 1 1.59 21.39 10.06
C MET A 1 0.43 20.53 9.59
N ASP A 2 -0.69 21.18 9.29
CA ASP A 2 -2.02 20.56 9.18
C ASP A 2 -2.13 19.56 8.03
N LEU A 3 -2.27 18.28 8.37
CA LEU A 3 -2.42 17.14 7.47
C LEU A 3 -3.89 16.92 7.01
N TRP A 4 -4.72 17.96 6.94
CA TRP A 4 -6.19 17.81 6.97
C TRP A 4 -6.97 18.18 5.71
N ALA A 5 -6.36 18.17 4.52
CA ALA A 5 -7.03 18.61 3.29
C ALA A 5 -7.59 17.49 2.37
N ILE A 6 -7.68 16.23 2.81
CA ILE A 6 -8.38 15.18 2.05
C ILE A 6 -9.70 14.84 2.74
N GLN A 7 -10.71 15.69 2.54
CA GLN A 7 -12.10 15.35 2.85
C GLN A 7 -12.71 14.65 1.63
N GLN A 8 -12.66 13.32 1.65
CA GLN A 8 -13.75 12.49 1.15
C GLN A 8 -13.98 11.31 2.10
N GLU A 9 -15.22 10.78 2.11
CA GLU A 9 -15.75 9.69 2.96
C GLU A 9 -14.98 8.35 2.81
N GLY A 10 -13.70 8.33 3.14
CA GLY A 10 -12.99 7.12 3.51
C GLY A 10 -13.40 6.72 4.93
N SER A 11 -13.45 5.42 5.22
CA SER A 11 -13.72 4.95 6.59
C SER A 11 -12.69 5.54 7.55
N SER A 12 -13.14 6.39 8.48
CA SER A 12 -12.29 7.01 9.52
C SER A 12 -11.47 5.97 10.29
N ALA A 13 -11.98 4.74 10.38
CA ALA A 13 -11.30 3.60 10.97
C ALA A 13 -10.02 3.20 10.22
N VAL A 14 -10.01 3.18 8.88
CA VAL A 14 -8.81 2.82 8.09
C VAL A 14 -7.73 3.87 8.27
N ARG A 15 -8.13 5.14 8.32
CA ARG A 15 -7.21 6.25 8.57
C ARG A 15 -6.61 6.16 9.97
N ALA A 16 -7.45 5.99 10.99
CA ALA A 16 -6.99 5.86 12.38
C ALA A 16 -6.04 4.67 12.53
N TRP A 17 -6.41 3.51 11.97
CA TRP A 17 -5.55 2.34 11.94
C TRP A 17 -4.19 2.63 11.29
N TRP A 18 -4.17 3.33 10.16
CA TRP A 18 -2.91 3.64 9.47
C TRP A 18 -2.03 4.59 10.29
N GLU A 19 -2.62 5.64 10.87
CA GLU A 19 -1.93 6.58 11.73
C GLU A 19 -1.36 5.88 12.98
N GLU A 20 -2.15 5.02 13.64
CA GLU A 20 -1.73 4.21 14.78
C GLU A 20 -0.62 3.22 14.41
N THR A 21 -0.76 2.53 13.27
CA THR A 21 0.23 1.57 12.77
C THR A 21 1.56 2.26 12.51
N LEU A 22 1.53 3.41 11.85
CA LEU A 22 2.72 4.23 11.61
C LEU A 22 3.39 4.63 12.94
N LEU A 23 2.61 5.07 13.92
CA LEU A 23 3.08 5.48 15.25
C LEU A 23 3.56 4.32 16.14
N GLY A 24 3.18 3.09 15.81
CA GLY A 24 3.57 1.90 16.55
C GLY A 24 5.05 1.52 16.44
N HIS A 25 5.43 0.50 17.20
CA HIS A 25 6.79 -0.07 17.20
C HIS A 25 6.95 -1.24 16.23
N GLU A 26 5.86 -1.71 15.61
CA GLU A 26 5.93 -2.81 14.65
C GLU A 26 6.53 -2.34 13.33
N SER A 27 7.37 -3.20 12.72
CA SER A 27 7.93 -2.91 11.41
C SER A 27 6.87 -3.06 10.32
N ILE A 28 6.74 -2.05 9.48
CA ILE A 28 5.80 -1.99 8.35
C ILE A 28 6.59 -2.19 7.07
N ALA A 29 6.09 -3.07 6.19
CA ALA A 29 6.64 -3.25 4.87
C ALA A 29 5.68 -2.72 3.81
N LEU A 30 6.16 -1.86 2.92
CA LEU A 30 5.45 -1.43 1.72
C LEU A 30 6.18 -1.94 0.48
N THR A 31 5.43 -2.22 -0.59
CA THR A 31 5.98 -2.58 -1.90
C THR A 31 5.78 -1.41 -2.87
N TRP A 32 6.56 -1.36 -3.95
CA TRP A 32 6.37 -0.34 -4.99
C TRP A 32 4.99 -0.35 -5.65
N PRO A 33 4.35 -1.50 -5.91
CA PRO A 33 2.96 -1.51 -6.39
C PRO A 33 1.97 -0.84 -5.43
N VAL A 34 2.13 -0.99 -4.12
CA VAL A 34 1.27 -0.29 -3.13
C VAL A 34 1.52 1.22 -3.17
N ILE A 35 2.79 1.64 -3.15
CA ILE A 35 3.18 3.06 -3.19
C ILE A 35 2.67 3.73 -4.46
N THR A 36 2.92 3.11 -5.63
CA THR A 36 2.48 3.66 -6.92
C THR A 36 0.95 3.59 -7.07
N GLY A 37 0.30 2.57 -6.51
CA GLY A 37 -1.16 2.48 -6.41
C GLY A 37 -1.75 3.66 -5.62
N PHE A 38 -1.17 3.97 -4.46
CA PHE A 38 -1.55 5.13 -3.65
C PHE A 38 -1.39 6.43 -4.45
N LEU A 39 -0.21 6.68 -5.04
CA LEU A 39 0.06 7.90 -5.81
C LEU A 39 -0.95 8.07 -6.96
N ARG A 40 -1.22 6.99 -7.71
CA ARG A 40 -2.20 6.98 -8.80
C ARG A 40 -3.62 7.24 -8.31
N ALA A 41 -4.02 6.68 -7.17
CA ALA A 41 -5.36 6.88 -6.65
C ALA A 41 -5.53 8.29 -6.07
N ALA A 42 -4.62 8.69 -5.18
CA ALA A 42 -4.68 9.95 -4.43
C ALA A 42 -4.67 11.19 -5.32
N THR A 43 -4.02 11.13 -6.48
CA THR A 43 -3.92 12.24 -7.44
C THR A 43 -4.98 12.21 -8.54
N ASN A 44 -5.89 11.23 -8.54
CA ASN A 44 -6.85 11.03 -9.63
C ASN A 44 -8.18 11.77 -9.36
N PRO A 45 -8.53 12.80 -10.15
CA PRO A 45 -9.76 13.57 -9.98
C PRO A 45 -11.03 12.78 -10.30
N ARG A 46 -10.92 11.61 -10.94
CA ARG A 46 -12.07 10.71 -11.17
C ARG A 46 -12.42 9.87 -9.95
N ILE A 47 -11.50 9.73 -9.00
CA ILE A 47 -11.69 8.94 -7.77
C ILE A 47 -12.03 9.85 -6.60
N PHE A 48 -11.32 10.98 -6.46
CA PHE A 48 -11.51 11.93 -5.39
C PHE A 48 -12.02 13.27 -5.92
N THR A 49 -13.03 13.85 -5.27
CA THR A 49 -13.52 15.20 -5.60
C THR A 49 -12.48 16.28 -5.29
N ARG A 50 -11.58 16.02 -4.34
CA ARG A 50 -10.42 16.84 -4.03
C ARG A 50 -9.18 15.93 -4.04
N PRO A 51 -8.63 15.61 -5.21
CA PRO A 51 -7.40 14.83 -5.29
C PRO A 51 -6.25 15.65 -4.72
N LEU A 52 -5.25 14.95 -4.17
CA LEU A 52 -3.97 15.58 -3.83
C LEU A 52 -3.25 16.06 -5.10
N SER A 53 -2.46 17.10 -4.95
CA SER A 53 -1.38 17.38 -5.90
C SER A 53 -0.31 16.27 -5.85
N TYR A 54 0.48 16.18 -6.91
CA TYR A 54 1.61 15.24 -6.94
C TYR A 54 2.60 15.49 -5.80
N ASP A 55 2.92 16.74 -5.50
CA ASP A 55 3.87 17.10 -4.45
C ASP A 55 3.37 16.72 -3.05
N GLU A 56 2.07 16.93 -2.77
CA GLU A 56 1.46 16.48 -1.51
C GLU A 56 1.50 14.96 -1.38
N ALA A 57 1.12 14.23 -2.45
CA ALA A 57 1.11 12.78 -2.44
C ALA A 57 2.52 12.18 -2.27
N ILE A 58 3.53 12.76 -2.94
CA ILE A 58 4.94 12.40 -2.76
C ILE A 58 5.40 12.72 -1.34
N GLY A 59 5.05 13.88 -0.80
CA GLY A 59 5.37 14.27 0.57
C GLY A 59 4.84 13.28 1.61
N HIS A 60 3.62 12.78 1.42
CA HIS A 60 3.08 11.72 2.28
C HIS A 60 3.89 10.43 2.20
N VAL A 61 4.18 9.94 0.98
CA VAL A 61 4.98 8.72 0.81
C VAL A 61 6.37 8.88 1.42
N GLN A 62 7.03 10.01 1.20
CA GLN A 62 8.34 10.30 1.78
C GLN A 62 8.27 10.28 3.31
N SER A 63 7.25 10.90 3.90
CA SER A 63 7.06 10.90 5.37
C SER A 63 6.89 9.50 5.97
N TRP A 64 6.40 8.53 5.18
CA TRP A 64 6.29 7.14 5.60
C TRP A 64 7.65 6.42 5.50
N ILE A 65 8.36 6.61 4.38
CA ILE A 65 9.67 6.01 4.12
C ILE A 65 10.74 6.51 5.10
N ASP A 66 10.65 7.77 5.53
CA ASP A 66 11.60 8.35 6.49
C ASP A 66 11.45 7.77 7.92
N ARG A 67 10.42 6.96 8.18
CA ARG A 67 10.22 6.34 9.50
C ARG A 67 11.16 5.14 9.66
N PRO A 68 11.84 4.98 10.81
CA PRO A 68 12.74 3.86 11.05
C PRO A 68 12.01 2.51 11.12
N THR A 69 10.70 2.52 11.40
CA THR A 69 9.86 1.32 11.44
C THR A 69 9.32 0.92 10.07
N LEU A 70 9.54 1.71 9.02
CA LEU A 70 9.05 1.38 7.68
C LEU A 70 10.18 0.91 6.78
N CYS A 71 9.95 -0.17 6.03
CA CYS A 71 10.84 -0.62 4.98
C CYS A 71 10.08 -0.75 3.66
N VAL A 72 10.75 -0.39 2.56
CA VAL A 72 10.27 -0.70 1.22
C VAL A 72 10.88 -2.03 0.82
N VAL A 73 10.03 -3.04 0.63
CA VAL A 73 10.44 -4.35 0.15
C VAL A 73 10.47 -4.38 -1.36
N VAL A 74 11.47 -5.09 -1.89
CA VAL A 74 11.65 -5.30 -3.32
C VAL A 74 11.57 -6.78 -3.63
N GLU A 75 11.13 -7.07 -4.85
CA GLU A 75 11.04 -8.42 -5.37
C GLU A 75 12.43 -9.08 -5.40
N THR A 76 12.48 -10.36 -5.08
CA THR A 76 13.72 -11.16 -5.22
C THR A 76 13.81 -11.75 -6.62
N ASP A 77 14.98 -12.24 -7.03
CA ASP A 77 15.16 -12.92 -8.32
C ASP A 77 14.21 -14.13 -8.53
N ARG A 78 13.69 -14.69 -7.43
CA ARG A 78 12.76 -15.83 -7.44
C ARG A 78 11.29 -15.43 -7.55
N HIS A 79 10.98 -14.13 -7.57
CA HIS A 79 9.62 -13.60 -7.51
C HIS A 79 8.74 -14.19 -8.61
N TRP A 80 9.23 -14.19 -9.85
CA TRP A 80 8.50 -14.76 -10.98
C TRP A 80 8.16 -16.25 -10.81
N ASP A 81 9.11 -17.04 -10.31
CA ASP A 81 8.87 -18.48 -10.11
C ASP A 81 7.81 -18.75 -9.04
N VAL A 82 7.84 -17.98 -7.95
CA VAL A 82 6.85 -18.09 -6.88
C VAL A 82 5.48 -17.62 -7.36
N LEU A 83 5.41 -16.44 -7.99
CA LEU A 83 4.18 -15.87 -8.55
C LEU A 83 3.54 -16.82 -9.57
N ARG A 84 4.32 -17.32 -10.53
CA ARG A 84 3.88 -18.32 -11.51
C ARG A 84 3.31 -19.57 -10.82
N GLY A 85 4.01 -20.09 -9.81
CA GLY A 85 3.55 -21.25 -9.04
C GLY A 85 2.22 -21.02 -8.31
N LEU A 86 2.01 -19.82 -7.75
CA LEU A 86 0.74 -19.43 -7.13
C LEU A 86 -0.36 -19.32 -8.18
N MET A 87 -0.09 -18.64 -9.29
CA MET A 87 -1.05 -18.42 -10.36
C MET A 87 -1.55 -19.73 -10.98
N THR A 88 -0.65 -20.68 -11.24
CA THR A 88 -0.98 -22.00 -11.79
C THR A 88 -1.84 -22.82 -10.83
N LYS A 89 -1.58 -22.74 -9.51
CA LYS A 89 -2.36 -23.47 -8.50
C LYS A 89 -3.76 -22.90 -8.30
N ALA A 90 -3.91 -21.58 -8.34
CA ALA A 90 -5.19 -20.91 -8.07
C ALA A 90 -6.13 -20.80 -9.29
N ARG A 91 -5.74 -21.29 -10.49
CA ARG A 91 -6.49 -21.08 -11.76
C ARG A 91 -6.93 -19.61 -11.90
N THR A 92 -5.98 -18.74 -11.62
CA THR A 92 -6.21 -17.34 -11.24
C THR A 92 -6.80 -16.54 -12.40
N THR A 93 -7.93 -15.87 -12.17
CA THR A 93 -8.47 -14.86 -13.11
C THR A 93 -7.66 -13.57 -12.97
N THR A 94 -7.70 -12.70 -13.98
CA THR A 94 -6.98 -11.41 -14.00
C THR A 94 -7.24 -10.53 -12.77
N LYS A 95 -8.38 -10.73 -12.09
CA LYS A 95 -8.77 -10.01 -10.87
C LYS A 95 -7.86 -10.28 -9.66
N LEU A 96 -7.20 -11.42 -9.61
CA LEU A 96 -6.40 -11.87 -8.46
C LEU A 96 -4.88 -11.74 -8.70
N LEU A 97 -4.45 -11.15 -9.82
CA LEU A 97 -3.04 -10.98 -10.15
C LEU A 97 -2.31 -10.06 -9.15
N ALA A 98 -2.95 -8.97 -8.71
CA ALA A 98 -2.38 -8.07 -7.71
C ALA A 98 -2.23 -8.77 -6.35
N ASP A 99 -3.25 -9.51 -5.93
CA ASP A 99 -3.20 -10.27 -4.67
C ASP A 99 -2.15 -11.40 -4.71
N ALA A 100 -2.00 -12.07 -5.87
CA ALA A 100 -0.99 -13.10 -6.08
C ALA A 100 0.45 -12.54 -6.08
N ASP A 101 0.63 -11.33 -6.60
CA ASP A 101 1.91 -10.60 -6.55
C ASP A 101 2.32 -10.32 -5.10
N PHE A 102 1.40 -9.79 -4.30
CA PHE A 102 1.66 -9.57 -2.86
C PHE A 102 1.87 -10.86 -2.07
N ALA A 103 1.16 -11.95 -2.42
CA ALA A 103 1.34 -13.26 -1.78
C ALA A 103 2.73 -13.89 -2.03
N THR A 104 3.53 -13.33 -2.94
CA THR A 104 4.91 -13.77 -3.18
C THR A 104 5.86 -13.32 -2.06
N PHE A 105 5.52 -12.27 -1.32
CA PHE A 105 6.28 -11.79 -0.16
C PHE A 105 5.99 -12.63 1.10
N ARG A 106 6.44 -13.89 1.12
CA ARG A 106 6.13 -14.87 2.17
C ARG A 106 6.59 -14.52 3.58
N GLN A 107 7.48 -13.53 3.73
CA GLN A 107 7.96 -13.07 5.04
C GLN A 107 7.09 -11.98 5.64
N LEU A 108 6.12 -11.46 4.88
CA LEU A 108 5.22 -10.42 5.34
C LEU A 108 3.92 -11.01 5.86
N ARG A 109 3.46 -10.49 7.00
CA ARG A 109 2.12 -10.75 7.51
C ARG A 109 1.18 -9.75 6.85
N TRP A 110 0.18 -10.24 6.13
CA TRP A 110 -0.88 -9.38 5.62
C TRP A 110 -1.84 -9.02 6.76
N VAL A 111 -2.14 -7.73 6.89
CA VAL A 111 -3.05 -7.20 7.93
C VAL A 111 -4.13 -6.41 7.22
N ASN A 112 -5.39 -6.81 7.42
CA ASN A 112 -6.53 -6.06 6.93
C ASN A 112 -6.94 -5.03 8.00
N PRO A 113 -6.99 -3.72 7.68
CA PRO A 113 -7.41 -2.68 8.62
C PRO A 113 -8.90 -2.74 9.02
N LEU A 114 -9.70 -3.60 8.38
CA LEU A 114 -11.14 -3.72 8.60
C LEU A 114 -11.56 -5.04 9.29
N ASP A 115 -10.60 -5.90 9.62
CA ASP A 115 -10.85 -7.15 10.36
C ASP A 115 -10.98 -6.92 11.88
#